data_AF-A0A3D0S133-F1
#
_entry.id   AF-A0A3D0S133-F1
#
_cell.length_a   1.000
_cell.length_b   1.000
_cell.length_c   1.000
_cell.angle_alpha   90.00
_cell.angle_beta   90.00
_cell.angle_gamma   90.00
#
_symmetry.space_group_name_H-M   'P 1'
#
loop_
_entity.id
_entity.type
_entity.pdbx_description
1 polymer ?
#
loop_
_entity_poly.entity_id
_entity_poly.type
_entity_poly.pdbx_seq_one_letter_code
_entity_poly.pdbx_strand_id
1 'polypeptide(L)' 'MWRNEWTVSVSIEDFRQTVRTVNTYAIAWPETRVEVVSRLSLDADAETYQVTIDVTATQDGGVVARPQWRETIPRDLA' A
#
# COMPACT_ATOMS: atom_id res chain seq x y z
N MET A 1 5.67 14.10 9.82
CA MET A 1 5.85 12.81 10.53
C MET A 1 5.63 11.67 9.54
N TRP A 2 6.48 10.65 9.57
CA TRP A 2 6.35 9.46 8.73
C TRP A 2 6.26 8.22 9.63
N ARG A 3 5.33 7.31 9.28
CA ARG A 3 5.15 6.01 9.94
C ARG A 3 4.96 4.95 8.87
N ASN A 4 5.56 3.80 9.09
CA ASN A 4 5.43 2.63 8.23
C ASN A 4 5.22 1.39 9.07
N GLU A 5 4.27 0.57 8.64
CA GLU A 5 3.98 -0.75 9.20
C GLU A 5 3.88 -1.73 8.05
N TRP A 6 4.53 -2.88 8.18
CA TRP A 6 4.50 -3.89 7.14
C TRP A 6 4.46 -5.29 7.73
N THR A 7 3.88 -6.21 6.96
CA THR A 7 3.85 -7.64 7.25
C THR A 7 4.15 -8.39 5.96
N VAL A 8 5.06 -9.35 6.07
CA VAL A 8 5.36 -10.33 5.02
C VAL A 8 4.95 -11.69 5.55
N SER A 9 4.27 -12.47 4.73
CA SER A 9 3.93 -13.86 5.05
C SER A 9 4.18 -14.75 3.84
N VAL A 10 4.64 -15.96 4.12
CA VAL A 10 4.87 -17.00 3.12
C VAL A 10 4.13 -18.23 3.62
N SER A 11 3.25 -18.77 2.79
CA SER A 11 2.59 -20.05 3.04
C SER A 11 3.46 -21.17 2.48
N ILE A 12 3.74 -22.18 3.30
CA ILE A 12 4.59 -23.32 2.90
C ILE A 12 3.79 -24.34 2.07
N GLU A 13 2.47 -24.38 2.24
CA GLU A 13 1.59 -25.36 1.56
C GLU A 13 1.43 -25.06 0.07
N ASP A 14 1.26 -23.77 -0.28
CA ASP A 14 0.98 -23.31 -1.65
C ASP A 14 2.03 -22.31 -2.17
N PHE A 15 3.11 -22.08 -1.41
CA PHE A 15 4.18 -21.12 -1.71
C PHE A 15 3.70 -19.67 -1.95
N ARG A 16 2.47 -19.35 -1.55
CA ARG A 16 1.91 -18.02 -1.72
C ARG A 16 2.63 -17.03 -0.82
N GLN A 17 2.98 -15.88 -1.38
CA GLN A 17 3.64 -14.81 -0.65
C GLN A 17 2.70 -13.62 -0.58
N THR A 18 2.58 -13.02 0.59
CA THR A 18 1.73 -11.85 0.80
C THR A 18 2.54 -10.76 1.48
N VAL A 19 2.47 -9.55 0.94
CA VAL A 19 2.98 -8.34 1.58
C VAL A 19 1.81 -7.41 1.83
N ARG A 20 1.74 -6.87 3.04
CA ARG A 20 0.82 -5.80 3.42
C ARG A 20 1.62 -4.67 4.01
N THR A 21 1.34 -3.44 3.62
CA THR A 21 2.04 -2.27 4.12
C THR A 21 1.09 -1.10 4.27
N VAL A 22 1.24 -0.35 5.36
CA VAL A 22 0.58 0.94 5.57
C VAL A 22 1.66 2.01 5.76
N ASN A 23 1.67 3.01 4.90
CA ASN A 23 2.50 4.20 5.06
C ASN A 23 1.60 5.38 5.39
N THR A 24 1.95 6.09 6.44
CA THR A 24 1.33 7.36 6.79
C THR A 24 2.37 8.47 6.70
N TYR A 25 2.05 9.49 5.93
CA TYR A 25 2.83 10.71 5.83
C TYR A 25 1.96 11.89 6.20
N ALA A 26 2.42 12.71 7.15
CA ALA A 26 1.70 13.91 7.57
C ALA A 26 2.61 15.13 7.60
N ILE A 27 2.14 16.23 7.04
CA ILE A 27 2.73 17.57 7.17
C ILE A 27 1.70 18.48 7.84
N ALA A 28 2.14 19.31 8.77
CA ALA A 28 1.31 20.32 9.40
C ALA A 28 2.00 21.68 9.32
N TRP A 29 1.24 22.68 8.92
CA TRP A 29 1.53 24.11 9.02
C TRP A 29 0.57 24.72 10.06
N PRO A 30 0.83 25.94 10.58
CA PRO A 30 -0.08 26.59 11.53
C PRO A 30 -1.54 26.66 11.06
N GLU A 31 -1.75 26.82 9.76
CA GLU A 31 -3.05 27.04 9.12
C GLU A 31 -3.71 25.77 8.56
N THR A 32 -2.96 24.68 8.35
CA THR A 32 -3.49 23.46 7.73
C THR A 32 -2.66 22.23 8.03
N ARG A 33 -3.32 21.07 8.03
CA ARG A 33 -2.70 19.75 8.16
C ARG A 33 -3.08 18.89 6.97
N VAL A 34 -2.08 18.30 6.33
CA VAL A 34 -2.24 17.32 5.26
C VAL A 34 -1.74 15.97 5.73
N GLU A 35 -2.54 14.92 5.52
CA GLU A 35 -2.17 13.54 5.82
C GLU A 35 -2.49 12.63 4.62
N VAL A 36 -1.51 11.83 4.24
CA VAL A 36 -1.60 10.82 3.18
C VAL A 36 -1.36 9.46 3.80
N VAL A 37 -2.35 8.57 3.66
CA VAL A 37 -2.24 7.16 4.06
C VAL A 37 -2.27 6.31 2.81
N SER A 38 -1.18 5.60 2.52
CA SER A 38 -1.14 4.59 1.46
C SER A 38 -1.13 3.19 2.04
N ARG A 39 -1.94 2.30 1.45
CA ARG A 39 -2.03 0.89 1.79
C ARG A 39 -1.62 0.09 0.56
N LEU A 40 -0.57 -0.70 0.70
CA LEU A 40 -0.13 -1.64 -0.33
C LEU A 40 -0.53 -3.04 0.08
N SER A 41 -1.12 -3.77 -0.86
CA SER A 41 -1.29 -5.21 -0.81
C SER A 41 -0.62 -5.81 -2.02
N LEU A 42 0.29 -6.75 -1.80
CA LEU A 42 0.87 -7.58 -2.82
C LEU A 42 0.59 -9.03 -2.47
N ASP A 43 0.00 -9.74 -3.40
CA ASP A 43 -0.11 -11.19 -3.35
C ASP A 43 0.71 -11.75 -4.51
N ALA A 44 1.44 -12.83 -4.26
CA ALA A 44 2.23 -13.49 -5.29
C ALA A 44 1.97 -14.98 -5.26
N ASP A 45 1.75 -15.54 -6.45
CA ASP A 45 1.66 -16.97 -6.69
C ASP A 45 2.85 -17.41 -7.59
N ALA A 46 2.78 -18.62 -8.14
CA ALA A 46 3.85 -19.15 -8.98
C ALA A 46 4.09 -18.32 -10.26
N GLU A 47 3.07 -17.61 -10.76
CA GLU A 47 3.07 -17.03 -12.10
C GLU A 47 2.99 -15.50 -12.09
N THR A 48 2.47 -14.89 -11.03
CA THR A 48 2.15 -13.46 -11.02
C THR A 48 2.34 -12.80 -9.66
N TYR A 49 2.51 -11.47 -9.71
CA TYR A 49 2.34 -10.56 -8.59
C TYR A 49 1.06 -9.75 -8.81
N GLN A 50 0.09 -9.85 -7.90
CA GLN A 50 -1.08 -9.00 -7.88
C GLN A 50 -0.85 -7.86 -6.88
N VAL A 51 -0.71 -6.64 -7.39
CA VAL A 51 -0.43 -5.44 -6.59
C VAL A 51 -1.67 -4.56 -6.54
N THR A 52 -2.02 -4.11 -5.34
CA THR A 52 -3.04 -3.09 -5.11
C THR A 52 -2.47 -2.01 -4.21
N ILE A 53 -2.66 -0.75 -4.60
CA ILE A 53 -2.30 0.42 -3.82
C ILE A 53 -3.53 1.30 -3.66
N ASP A 54 -3.95 1.49 -2.42
CA ASP A 54 -5.02 2.40 -2.03
C ASP A 54 -4.42 3.60 -1.32
N VAL A 55 -4.70 4.81 -1.79
CA VAL A 55 -4.24 6.04 -1.14
C VAL A 55 -5.43 6.83 -0.66
N THR A 56 -5.34 7.41 0.54
CA THR A 56 -6.28 8.40 1.04
C THR A 56 -5.49 9.64 1.42
N ALA A 57 -5.78 10.76 0.76
CA ALA A 57 -5.27 12.07 1.13
C ALA A 57 -6.36 12.85 1.86
N THR A 58 -6.01 13.41 3.00
CA THR A 58 -6.88 14.27 3.81
C THR A 58 -6.21 15.62 4.03
N GLN A 59 -7.03 16.66 4.06
CA GLN A 59 -6.65 18.01 4.46
C GLN A 59 -7.62 18.46 5.55
N ASP A 60 -7.08 18.84 6.72
CA ASP A 60 -7.84 19.30 7.88
C ASP A 60 -8.97 18.32 8.30
N GLY A 61 -8.68 17.01 8.17
CA GLY A 61 -9.61 15.92 8.45
C GLY A 61 -10.61 15.59 7.33
N GLY A 62 -10.74 16.46 6.32
CA GLY A 62 -11.55 16.22 5.13
C GLY A 62 -10.80 15.40 4.08
N VAL A 63 -11.42 14.40 3.48
CA VAL A 63 -10.80 13.63 2.38
C VAL A 63 -10.83 14.44 1.10
N VAL A 64 -9.67 14.67 0.50
CA VAL A 64 -9.51 15.43 -0.74
C VAL A 64 -9.23 14.54 -1.95
N ALA A 65 -8.68 13.34 -1.74
CA ALA A 65 -8.45 12.37 -2.81
C ALA A 65 -8.41 10.93 -2.31
N ARG A 66 -8.85 9.99 -3.16
CA ARG A 66 -8.77 8.54 -2.94
C ARG A 66 -8.38 7.77 -4.21
N PRO A 67 -7.18 7.98 -4.77
CA PRO A 67 -6.78 7.20 -5.93
C PRO A 67 -6.52 5.75 -5.52
N GLN A 68 -6.89 4.84 -6.42
CA GLN A 68 -6.60 3.42 -6.32
C GLN A 68 -5.89 2.98 -7.58
N TRP A 69 -4.88 2.13 -7.40
CA TRP A 69 -4.16 1.50 -8.50
C TRP A 69 -4.10 -0.01 -8.27
N ARG A 70 -4.27 -0.77 -9.34
CA ARG A 70 -4.26 -2.24 -9.35
C ARG A 70 -3.52 -2.70 -10.59
N GLU A 71 -2.61 -3.64 -10.41
CA GLU A 71 -1.85 -4.24 -11.52
C GLU A 71 -1.59 -5.72 -11.24
N THR A 72 -1.52 -6.50 -12.32
CA THR A 72 -1.03 -7.87 -12.31
C THR A 72 0.24 -7.92 -13.13
N ILE A 73 1.35 -8.26 -12.50
CA ILE A 73 2.69 -8.31 -13.10
C ILE A 73 3.09 -9.78 -13.24
N PRO A 74 3.40 -10.30 -14.43
CA PRO A 74 3.88 -11.67 -14.57
C PRO A 74 5.24 -11.87 -13.90
N ARG A 75 5.46 -13.07 -13.34
CA ARG A 75 6.78 -13.53 -12.88
C ARG A 75 7.56 -13.98 -14.11
N ASP A 76 8.46 -13.12 -14.59
CA ASP A 76 9.43 -13.50 -15.61
C ASP A 76 10.53 -14.35 -14.94
N LEU A 77 10.34 -15.68 -14.92
CA LEU A 77 11.24 -16.65 -14.27
C LEU A 77 12.31 -17.20 -15.23
N ALA A 78 12.68 -16.42 -16.25
CA ALA A 78 13.68 -16.79 -17.26
C ALA A 78 15.10 -16.93 -16.70
#